data_AF-A0A0G1R8X1-F1
#
_entry.id   AF-A0A0G1R8X1-F1
#
_cell.length_a   1.000
_cell.length_b   1.000
_cell.length_c   1.000
_cell.angle_alpha   90.00
_cell.angle_beta   90.00
_cell.angle_gamma   90.00
#
_symmetry.space_group_name_H-M   'P 1'
#
loop_
_entity.id
_entity.type
_entity.pdbx_description
1 polymer ?
#
loop_
_entity_poly.entity_id
_entity_poly.type
_entity_poly.pdbx_seq_one_letter_code
_entity_poly.pdbx_strand_id
1 'polypeptide(L)'
;MDERYFLYLEDVDYCVTAKRAGFNLLLDPQVVVTHRTSSSFADPRAKIKYSFRSSFIFIRKWYRFPGNLLPILHTIYFYPSTYLLWTWKIFRRKM
;
A
#
# COMPACT_ATOMS: atom_id res chain seq x y z
N MET A 1 -8.63 12.00 7.70
CA MET A 1 -7.81 10.83 7.31
C MET A 1 -7.05 10.35 8.54
N ASP A 2 -6.62 9.09 8.56
CA ASP A 2 -5.92 8.50 9.69
C ASP A 2 -4.41 8.83 9.64
N GLU A 3 -3.94 9.70 10.53
CA GLU A 3 -2.58 10.26 10.51
C GLU A 3 -1.47 9.23 10.80
N ARG A 4 -1.82 7.99 11.14
CA ARG A 4 -0.85 6.91 11.35
C ARG A 4 -0.18 6.48 10.05
N TYR A 5 -0.83 6.71 8.92
CA TYR A 5 -0.28 6.48 7.58
C TYR A 5 0.57 7.68 7.16
N PHE A 6 1.77 7.40 6.63
CA PHE A 6 2.59 8.40 5.95
C PHE A 6 2.46 8.27 4.42
N LEU A 7 2.40 7.04 3.92
CA LEU A 7 2.27 6.72 2.50
C LEU A 7 1.66 5.32 2.31
N TYR A 8 0.80 5.18 1.31
CA TYR A 8 0.03 3.99 0.94
C TYR A 8 -1.04 3.56 1.94
N LEU A 9 -2.15 3.09 1.39
CA LEU A 9 -3.35 2.58 2.07
C LEU A 9 -4.12 3.63 2.87
N GLU A 10 -3.65 4.88 2.97
CA GLU A 10 -4.41 5.99 3.54
C GLU A 10 -5.67 6.29 2.74
N ASP A 11 -5.56 6.17 1.41
CA ASP A 11 -6.63 6.35 0.43
C ASP A 11 -7.65 5.20 0.50
N VAL A 12 -7.16 3.96 0.53
CA VAL A 12 -7.99 2.76 0.70
C VAL A 12 -8.71 2.78 2.04
N ASP A 13 -8.02 3.14 3.12
CA ASP A 13 -8.60 3.29 4.46
C ASP A 13 -9.72 4.33 4.49
N TYR A 14 -9.51 5.46 3.81
CA TYR A 14 -10.52 6.50 3.66
C TYR A 14 -11.74 5.99 2.91
N CYS A 15 -11.55 5.30 1.79
CA CYS A 15 -12.63 4.68 1.00
C CYS A 15 -13.42 3.65 1.82
N VAL A 16 -12.75 2.77 2.57
CA VAL A 16 -13.43 1.78 3.43
C VAL A 16 -14.22 2.47 4.54
N THR A 17 -13.67 3.53 5.13
CA THR A 17 -14.34 4.34 6.14
C THR A 17 -15.61 5.00 5.58
N ALA A 18 -15.50 5.67 4.43
CA ALA A 18 -16.63 6.30 3.75
C ALA A 18 -17.73 5.28 3.40
N LYS A 19 -17.34 4.13 2.84
CA LYS A 19 -18.29 3.06 2.51
C LYS A 19 -19.03 2.52 3.75
N ARG A 20 -18.34 2.35 4.88
CA ARG A 20 -18.97 1.92 6.15
C ARG A 20 -19.87 2.98 6.78
N ALA A 21 -19.64 4.26 6.47
CA ALA A 21 -20.51 5.36 6.86
C ALA A 21 -21.73 5.54 5.92
N GLY A 22 -21.93 4.66 4.94
CA GLY A 22 -23.08 4.68 4.03
C GLY A 22 -22.89 5.52 2.77
N PHE A 23 -21.68 6.02 2.52
CA PHE A 23 -21.38 6.75 1.28
C PHE A 23 -21.14 5.81 0.10
N ASN A 24 -21.60 6.23 -1.07
CA ASN A 24 -21.28 5.56 -2.33
C ASN A 24 -19.91 6.02 -2.84
N LEU A 25 -19.12 5.05 -3.32
CA LEU A 25 -17.86 5.31 -4.02
C LEU A 25 -18.12 5.15 -5.52
N LEU A 26 -17.94 6.23 -6.28
CA LEU A 26 -18.20 6.26 -7.72
C LEU A 26 -16.90 6.58 -8.47
N LEU A 27 -16.75 5.95 -9.64
CA LEU A 27 -15.72 6.29 -10.61
C LEU A 27 -16.44 6.78 -11.87
N ASP A 28 -16.21 8.05 -12.23
CA ASP A 28 -16.70 8.60 -13.48
C ASP A 28 -15.61 8.46 -14.56
N PRO A 29 -15.77 7.58 -15.55
CA PRO A 29 -14.78 7.40 -16.61
C PRO A 29 -14.65 8.63 -17.54
N GLN A 30 -15.57 9.59 -17.48
CA GLN A 30 -15.50 10.83 -18.26
C GLN A 30 -14.56 11.86 -17.61
N VAL A 31 -14.31 11.76 -16.30
CA VAL A 31 -13.41 12.66 -15.58
C VAL A 31 -11.99 12.10 -15.63
N VAL A 32 -11.14 12.71 -16.45
CA VAL A 32 -9.76 12.26 -16.67
C VAL A 32 -8.76 13.25 -16.08
N VAL A 33 -7.83 12.74 -15.26
CA VAL A 33 -6.71 13.51 -14.70
C VAL A 33 -5.40 12.82 -15.05
N THR A 34 -4.45 13.57 -15.62
CA THR A 34 -3.12 13.05 -15.94
C THR A 34 -2.20 13.18 -14.72
N HIS A 35 -1.61 12.06 -14.29
CA HIS A 35 -0.63 12.04 -13.20
C HIS A 35 0.72 11.51 -13.68
N ARG A 36 1.79 12.26 -13.45
CA ARG A 36 3.16 11.81 -13.70
C ARG A 36 3.64 10.95 -12.53
N THR A 37 3.73 9.65 -12.74
CA THR A 37 4.15 8.72 -11.68
C THR A 37 5.67 8.75 -11.46
N SER A 38 6.11 8.26 -10.30
CA SER A 38 7.48 7.73 -10.10
C SER A 38 8.63 8.74 -9.95
N SER A 39 8.45 9.86 -9.23
CA SER A 39 9.51 10.89 -9.11
C SER A 39 10.03 11.16 -7.70
N SER A 40 9.35 10.71 -6.64
CA SER A 40 9.64 11.21 -5.29
C SER A 40 10.72 10.44 -4.51
N PHE A 41 11.15 9.27 -4.98
CA PHE A 41 12.15 8.43 -4.28
C PHE A 41 13.36 8.15 -5.15
N ALA A 42 14.56 8.51 -4.66
CA ALA A 42 15.83 8.18 -5.30
C ALA A 42 16.09 6.66 -5.30
N ASP A 43 15.75 5.96 -4.21
CA ASP A 43 15.71 4.50 -4.17
C ASP A 43 14.27 4.00 -4.23
N PRO A 44 13.85 3.33 -5.33
CA PRO A 44 12.51 2.77 -5.46
C PRO A 44 12.13 1.78 -4.35
N ARG A 45 13.09 1.18 -3.65
CA ARG A 45 12.85 0.24 -2.55
C ARG A 45 12.45 0.94 -1.25
N ALA A 46 12.78 2.22 -1.08
CA ALA A 46 12.46 2.97 0.15
C ALA A 46 10.95 2.98 0.45
N LYS A 47 10.13 2.95 -0.61
CA LYS A 47 8.67 2.90 -0.51
C LYS A 47 8.13 1.61 0.13
N ILE A 48 8.86 0.50 0.03
CA ILE A 48 8.48 -0.81 0.59
C ILE A 48 8.34 -0.73 2.11
N LYS A 49 9.23 0.02 2.79
CA LYS A 49 9.15 0.21 4.25
C LYS A 49 7.83 0.86 4.66
N TYR A 50 7.40 1.88 3.92
CA TYR A 50 6.15 2.58 4.20
C TYR A 50 4.95 1.69 3.89
N SER A 51 4.94 1.03 2.72
CA SER A 51 3.89 0.06 2.37
C SER A 51 3.74 -1.05 3.42
N PHE A 52 4.86 -1.63 3.87
CA PHE A 52 4.87 -2.68 4.90
C PHE A 52 4.24 -2.21 6.21
N ARG A 53 4.65 -1.04 6.71
CA ARG A 53 4.06 -0.43 7.92
C ARG A 53 2.57 -0.14 7.73
N SER A 54 2.19 0.47 6.62
CA SER A 54 0.81 0.81 6.31
C SER A 54 -0.08 -0.43 6.23
N SER A 55 0.39 -1.54 5.67
CA SER A 55 -0.36 -2.81 5.65
C SER A 55 -0.72 -3.29 7.04
N PHE A 56 0.20 -3.23 8.01
CA PHE A 56 -0.13 -3.61 9.39
C PHE A 56 -1.11 -2.67 10.07
N ILE A 57 -1.04 -1.37 9.80
CA ILE A 57 -2.02 -0.39 10.31
C ILE A 57 -3.41 -0.75 9.76
N PHE A 58 -3.51 -1.00 8.44
CA PHE A 58 -4.76 -1.35 7.79
C PHE A 58 -5.33 -2.69 8.28
N ILE A 59 -4.50 -3.72 8.36
CA ILE A 59 -4.90 -5.05 8.85
C ILE A 59 -5.44 -4.94 10.27
N ARG A 60 -4.72 -4.26 11.17
CA ARG A 60 -5.12 -4.11 12.56
C ARG A 60 -6.42 -3.33 12.72
N LYS A 61 -6.71 -2.39 11.82
CA LYS A 61 -7.92 -1.58 11.87
C LYS A 61 -9.14 -2.33 11.34
N TRP A 62 -9.00 -3.08 10.25
CA TRP A 62 -10.14 -3.62 9.52
C TRP A 62 -10.37 -5.12 9.67
N TYR A 63 -9.37 -5.89 10.10
CA TYR A 63 -9.46 -7.33 10.28
C TYR A 63 -9.39 -7.70 11.75
N ARG A 64 -10.17 -8.71 12.13
CA ARG A 64 -10.12 -9.33 13.46
C ARG A 64 -9.61 -10.75 13.33
N PHE A 65 -9.11 -11.30 14.44
CA PHE A 65 -8.77 -12.72 14.50
C PHE A 65 -10.02 -13.58 14.23
N PRO A 66 -9.92 -14.67 13.45
CA PRO A 66 -8.73 -15.18 12.74
C PRO A 66 -8.53 -14.61 11.31
N GLY A 67 -9.45 -13.78 10.83
CA GLY A 67 -9.40 -13.20 9.47
C GLY A 67 -8.20 -12.30 9.18
N ASN A 68 -7.45 -11.88 10.20
CA ASN A 68 -6.21 -11.14 10.04
C ASN A 68 -4.98 -12.03 9.74
N LEU A 69 -5.05 -13.35 9.93
CA LEU A 69 -3.89 -14.25 9.75
C LEU A 69 -3.40 -14.27 8.31
N LEU A 70 -4.31 -14.49 7.35
CA LEU A 70 -3.96 -14.52 5.92
C LEU A 70 -3.30 -13.22 5.43
N PRO A 71 -3.87 -12.01 5.67
CA PRO A 71 -3.22 -10.79 5.23
C PRO A 71 -1.91 -10.49 5.98
N ILE A 72 -1.75 -10.93 7.23
CA ILE A 72 -0.45 -10.86 7.94
C ILE A 72 0.59 -11.72 7.24
N LEU A 73 0.28 -13.00 6.98
CA LEU A 73 1.18 -13.93 6.29
C LEU A 73 1.54 -13.40 4.89
N HIS A 74 0.54 -12.93 4.14
CA HIS A 74 0.77 -12.28 2.85
C HIS A 74 1.71 -11.08 2.97
N THR A 75 1.49 -10.18 3.94
CA THR A 75 2.32 -8.99 4.15
C THR A 75 3.77 -9.36 4.49
N ILE A 76 3.96 -10.33 5.39
CA ILE A 76 5.29 -10.82 5.81
C ILE A 76 6.03 -11.51 4.65
N TYR A 77 5.31 -12.19 3.75
CA TYR A 77 5.92 -12.81 2.59
C TYR A 77 6.22 -11.78 1.48
N PHE A 78 5.21 -11.02 1.06
CA PHE A 78 5.24 -10.19 -0.13
C PHE A 78 6.30 -9.07 -0.08
N TYR A 79 6.39 -8.32 1.02
CA TYR A 79 7.27 -7.14 1.07
C TYR A 79 8.76 -7.48 1.16
N PRO A 80 9.21 -8.46 1.97
CA PRO A 80 10.59 -8.93 1.93
C PRO A 80 10.97 -9.55 0.57
N SER A 81 10.10 -10.39 -0.01
CA SER A 81 10.35 -10.99 -1.33
C SER A 81 10.50 -9.93 -2.41
N THR A 82 9.63 -8.92 -2.44
CA THR A 82 9.74 -7.80 -3.40
C THR A 82 11.00 -6.98 -3.17
N TYR A 83 11.38 -6.70 -1.91
CA TYR A 83 12.61 -5.99 -1.60
C TYR A 83 13.85 -6.73 -2.12
N LEU A 84 13.93 -8.06 -1.91
CA LEU A 84 15.01 -8.91 -2.39
C LEU A 84 15.05 -8.96 -3.92
N LEU A 85 13.91 -9.20 -4.57
CA LEU A 85 13.80 -9.22 -6.03
C LEU A 85 14.26 -7.90 -6.66
N TRP A 86 13.87 -6.77 -6.07
CA TRP A 86 14.23 -5.46 -6.59
C TRP A 86 15.69 -5.13 -6.33
N THR A 87 16.22 -5.54 -5.19
CA THR A 87 17.66 -5.44 -4.90
C THR A 87 18.47 -6.23 -5.91
N TRP A 88 18.06 -7.46 -6.22
CA TRP A 88 18.70 -8.28 -7.24
C TRP A 88 18.63 -7.65 -8.65
N LYS A 89 17.46 -7.11 -9.04
CA LYS A 89 17.31 -6.41 -10.33
C LYS A 89 18.20 -5.17 -10.43
N ILE A 90 18.34 -4.39 -9.35
CA ILE A 90 19.22 -3.22 -9.31
C ILE A 90 20.69 -3.65 -9.44
N PHE A 91 21.08 -4.71 -8.73
CA PHE A 91 22.44 -5.26 -8.82
C PHE A 91 22.76 -5.73 -10.25
N ARG A 92 21.86 -6.51 -10.87
CA ARG A 92 22.03 -7.03 -12.24
C ARG A 92 22.07 -5.94 -13.32
N ARG A 93 21.48 -4.77 -13.08
CA ARG A 93 21.53 -3.62 -14.00
C ARG A 93 22.84 -2.84 -13.95
N LYS A 94 23.65 -3.03 -12.90
CA LYS A 94 24.94 -2.35 -12.72
C LYS A 94 26.14 -3.16 -13.24
N MET A 95 25.95 -4.47 -13.43
CA MET A 95 26.87 -5.34 -14.17
C MET A 95 26.60 -5.22 -15.67
#